data_AF-A0A0F9EB91-F1
#
_entry.id   AF-A0A0F9EB91-F1
#
_cell.length_a   1.000
_cell.length_b   1.000
_cell.length_c   1.000
_cell.angle_alpha   90.00
_cell.angle_beta   90.00
_cell.angle_gamma   90.00
#
_symmetry.space_group_name_H-M   'P 1'
#
loop_
_entity.id
_entity.type
_entity.pdbx_description
1 polymer ?
#
loop_
_entity_poly.entity_id
_entity_poly.type
_entity_poly.pdbx_seq_one_letter_code
_entity_poly.pdbx_strand_id
1 'polypeptide(L)'
;VSWWTITANGVFTANYVALESATSLRIYAHSLSVNYSVDDISIKAVTKEAGFVLTFEGKVLTIDSATVTPVDTTNFYIATTGDDNAAGTITEPWATWRKIDSVDLDPGDTVFIRGGVYTDSMPDQYFCRWDSIYGTAQSPIVIMAYPTEAPIWDFTGLMAGGVTRYLMQMFECSHVKVFGLRLRNAAQPGTSPTLAWNMTNCDSNTIEGVTIHDIGGFGFTMAHEGFNIGDTNSQFSVGNLFLNCDAYALQDSLSPSPFQGSDGFNITHNTSSSFRIRNNWAPGTTISGCRAWFCSDDGYDIGFRNDSTLTVINSWSFWNGFLSDSSNAADGIGFKMGPNDTTVVKTTDIQYTFKNNIAAKNRGNGFDQNTSATWYSSIHNMYNNFAFDNDKGFKFDYDTKNNTKSEHVLQNNAALDNSSGDQELYTDTIINSYNSWNTGITITSADFESLQYTQLFGARQADSSLPVLTFGHLATGSDLIDAGTDVGIAFNGGAPDLGAFESTDTVLLILESAELGTFDDSIVVMLFNREPNADSIPLETAFNLTQGGTSVGQDSFYVHRDTGFLALDSALSTGTALLIDYTKGIPAIQNLGGFETLSWSDSTVTNNISPYGPELVVDGAMTNTANWIEGTNCTVTG
;
A
#
# COMPACT_ATOMS: atom_id res chain seq x y z
N VAL A 1 6.37 -43.58 -8.30
CA VAL A 1 6.06 -44.99 -7.94
C VAL A 1 6.35 -45.18 -6.46
N SER A 2 5.30 -45.23 -5.65
CA SER A 2 5.26 -45.82 -4.30
C SER A 2 3.78 -46.09 -3.98
N TRP A 3 3.53 -47.23 -3.37
CA TRP A 3 2.25 -47.93 -3.31
C TRP A 3 1.50 -47.59 -2.01
N TRP A 4 0.17 -47.50 -2.05
CA TRP A 4 -0.70 -47.50 -0.87
C TRP A 4 -1.67 -48.67 -0.92
N THR A 5 -1.86 -49.34 0.22
CA THR A 5 -2.79 -50.45 0.43
C THR A 5 -4.09 -49.92 1.05
N ILE A 6 -5.24 -50.28 0.48
CA ILE A 6 -6.58 -49.95 0.99
C ILE A 6 -6.98 -50.97 2.07
N THR A 7 -7.50 -50.51 3.21
CA THR A 7 -8.29 -51.35 4.13
C THR A 7 -9.75 -50.90 4.16
N ALA A 8 -10.66 -51.84 4.44
CA ALA A 8 -12.06 -51.86 4.02
C ALA A 8 -13.02 -50.80 4.60
N ASN A 9 -12.54 -49.75 5.28
CA ASN A 9 -13.39 -48.73 5.90
C ASN A 9 -13.23 -47.31 5.33
N GLY A 10 -12.63 -47.14 4.16
CA GLY A 10 -12.87 -45.98 3.28
C GLY A 10 -12.46 -44.59 3.81
N VAL A 11 -11.57 -44.49 4.80
CA VAL A 11 -11.02 -43.18 5.22
C VAL A 11 -9.81 -42.84 4.36
N PHE A 12 -9.93 -41.78 3.55
CA PHE A 12 -8.78 -41.14 2.91
C PHE A 12 -8.41 -39.89 3.70
N THR A 13 -7.16 -39.81 4.14
CA THR A 13 -6.54 -38.55 4.59
C THR A 13 -5.36 -38.30 3.68
N ALA A 14 -5.38 -37.19 2.96
CA ALA A 14 -4.22 -36.72 2.20
C ALA A 14 -4.10 -35.21 2.42
N ASN A 15 -2.98 -34.82 3.04
CA ASN A 15 -2.54 -33.44 3.12
C ASN A 15 -1.70 -33.15 1.87
N TYR A 16 -2.18 -32.23 1.04
CA TYR A 16 -1.49 -31.60 -0.10
C TYR A 16 -1.35 -32.38 -1.44
N VAL A 17 -1.81 -31.74 -2.53
CA VAL A 17 -1.38 -31.98 -3.93
C VAL A 17 -1.26 -30.61 -4.62
N ALA A 18 -0.13 -30.37 -5.29
CA ALA A 18 0.20 -29.15 -6.04
C ALA A 18 0.20 -29.38 -7.57
N LEU A 19 0.06 -28.28 -8.34
CA LEU A 19 0.33 -28.00 -9.78
C LEU A 19 -0.89 -27.36 -10.49
N GLU A 20 -0.82 -26.39 -11.41
CA GLU A 20 0.17 -25.37 -11.81
C GLU A 20 -0.58 -24.40 -12.78
N SER A 21 -0.51 -23.09 -12.53
CA SER A 21 -0.90 -21.95 -13.40
C SER A 21 -2.39 -21.67 -13.73
N ALA A 22 -2.64 -20.39 -14.10
CA ALA A 22 -3.83 -19.60 -13.77
C ALA A 22 -4.97 -19.62 -14.80
N THR A 23 -6.21 -19.64 -14.30
CA THR A 23 -7.28 -18.62 -14.54
C THR A 23 -8.52 -19.03 -13.73
N SER A 24 -8.92 -18.16 -12.80
CA SER A 24 -9.67 -18.44 -11.56
C SER A 24 -11.20 -18.65 -11.66
N LEU A 25 -11.76 -19.47 -10.75
CA LEU A 25 -12.88 -19.13 -9.84
C LEU A 25 -13.01 -20.19 -8.72
N ARG A 26 -12.93 -19.81 -7.43
CA ARG A 26 -13.25 -20.68 -6.27
C ARG A 26 -14.47 -20.13 -5.52
N ILE A 27 -15.38 -21.03 -5.17
CA ILE A 27 -16.53 -20.78 -4.30
C ILE A 27 -16.25 -21.49 -2.97
N TYR A 28 -16.42 -20.77 -1.86
CA TYR A 28 -16.29 -21.29 -0.50
C TYR A 28 -17.67 -21.72 0.01
N ALA A 29 -17.84 -23.00 0.34
CA ALA A 29 -19.00 -23.51 1.07
C ALA A 29 -18.52 -24.57 2.07
N HIS A 30 -18.83 -24.41 3.35
CA HIS A 30 -18.50 -25.38 4.39
C HIS A 30 -19.74 -26.16 4.84
N SER A 31 -19.62 -27.48 4.68
CA SER A 31 -20.52 -28.59 5.02
C SER A 31 -21.64 -28.95 4.02
N LEU A 32 -21.30 -29.87 3.10
CA LEU A 32 -22.25 -30.82 2.54
C LEU A 32 -21.66 -32.23 2.76
N SER A 33 -22.17 -32.97 3.76
CA SER A 33 -21.92 -34.41 3.84
C SER A 33 -22.82 -35.10 2.83
N VAL A 34 -22.24 -35.56 1.72
CA VAL A 34 -22.92 -36.53 0.85
C VAL A 34 -22.12 -37.82 0.84
N ASN A 35 -22.73 -38.88 1.36
CA ASN A 35 -22.20 -40.23 1.23
C ASN A 35 -22.55 -40.77 -0.17
N TYR A 36 -21.56 -40.94 -1.05
CA TYR A 36 -21.66 -41.88 -2.18
C TYR A 36 -20.27 -42.28 -2.69
N SER A 37 -20.20 -43.44 -3.34
CA SER A 37 -18.98 -44.02 -3.88
C SER A 37 -18.95 -44.05 -5.42
N VAL A 38 -17.74 -43.82 -5.94
CA VAL A 38 -17.11 -44.13 -7.24
C VAL A 38 -17.42 -43.36 -8.54
N ASP A 39 -16.28 -42.95 -9.14
CA ASP A 39 -15.84 -42.79 -10.54
C ASP A 39 -16.61 -41.93 -11.56
N ASP A 40 -15.84 -41.00 -12.15
CA ASP A 40 -16.08 -40.15 -13.33
C ASP A 40 -17.23 -39.11 -13.29
N ILE A 41 -16.89 -37.90 -12.83
CA ILE A 41 -17.65 -36.66 -13.12
C ILE A 41 -16.88 -35.85 -14.15
N SER A 42 -17.52 -35.49 -15.28
CA SER A 42 -17.00 -34.50 -16.23
C SER A 42 -17.91 -33.26 -16.26
N ILE A 43 -17.33 -32.07 -16.09
CA ILE A 43 -18.03 -30.78 -16.11
C ILE A 43 -17.78 -30.12 -17.47
N LYS A 44 -18.83 -29.76 -18.21
CA LYS A 44 -18.75 -29.01 -19.47
C LYS A 44 -19.47 -27.66 -19.35
N ALA A 45 -18.67 -26.59 -19.36
CA ALA A 45 -18.97 -25.16 -19.60
C ALA A 45 -19.81 -24.37 -18.57
N VAL A 46 -19.38 -23.11 -18.36
CA VAL A 46 -19.95 -22.08 -17.48
C VAL A 46 -20.34 -20.88 -18.36
N THR A 47 -21.54 -20.32 -18.18
CA THR A 47 -21.84 -18.93 -18.59
C THR A 47 -22.51 -18.18 -17.44
N LYS A 48 -22.20 -16.89 -17.38
CA LYS A 48 -22.52 -15.92 -16.34
C LYS A 48 -23.97 -15.45 -16.52
N GLU A 49 -24.90 -16.10 -15.82
CA GLU A 49 -26.12 -15.53 -15.22
C GLU A 49 -27.04 -16.66 -14.74
N ALA A 50 -27.43 -16.61 -13.45
CA ALA A 50 -28.41 -17.43 -12.74
C ALA A 50 -28.18 -18.96 -12.61
N GLY A 51 -27.97 -19.40 -11.36
CA GLY A 51 -28.40 -20.71 -10.81
C GLY A 51 -27.80 -22.00 -11.40
N PHE A 52 -27.15 -22.82 -10.56
CA PHE A 52 -26.75 -24.17 -10.95
C PHE A 52 -27.95 -25.13 -10.97
N VAL A 53 -28.03 -25.99 -11.98
CA VAL A 53 -28.89 -27.18 -11.99
C VAL A 53 -28.02 -28.42 -12.18
N LEU A 54 -27.99 -29.31 -11.18
CA LEU A 54 -27.38 -30.62 -11.30
C LEU A 54 -28.40 -31.63 -11.79
N THR A 55 -28.05 -32.42 -12.80
CA THR A 55 -28.90 -33.50 -13.31
C THR A 55 -28.15 -34.82 -13.22
N PHE A 56 -28.76 -35.82 -12.58
CA PHE A 56 -28.26 -37.20 -12.50
C PHE A 56 -29.35 -38.14 -13.04
N GLU A 57 -29.01 -38.96 -14.04
CA GLU A 57 -29.93 -39.89 -14.72
C GLU A 57 -31.28 -39.29 -15.14
N GLY A 58 -31.29 -38.02 -15.58
CA GLY A 58 -32.50 -37.36 -16.07
C GLY A 58 -33.43 -36.80 -15.00
N LYS A 59 -33.03 -36.75 -13.72
CA LYS A 59 -33.74 -36.00 -12.66
C LYS A 59 -32.97 -34.76 -12.25
N VAL A 60 -33.68 -33.64 -12.18
CA VAL A 60 -33.19 -32.32 -11.75
C VAL A 60 -33.14 -32.27 -10.23
N LEU A 61 -31.96 -31.99 -9.67
CA LEU A 61 -31.78 -31.66 -8.25
C LEU A 61 -31.84 -30.14 -8.09
N THR A 62 -32.92 -29.65 -7.50
CA THR A 62 -33.08 -28.24 -7.13
C THR A 62 -32.41 -28.02 -5.78
N ILE A 63 -31.34 -27.23 -5.75
CA ILE A 63 -30.80 -26.69 -4.50
C ILE A 63 -31.61 -25.42 -4.23
N ASP A 64 -32.46 -25.45 -3.20
CA ASP A 64 -33.08 -24.22 -2.70
C ASP A 64 -31.98 -23.25 -2.30
N SER A 65 -32.12 -21.99 -2.71
CA SER A 65 -31.16 -20.92 -2.44
C SER A 65 -30.68 -21.00 -1.00
N ALA A 66 -29.37 -21.17 -0.80
CA ALA A 66 -28.78 -21.07 0.53
C ALA A 66 -29.16 -19.69 1.09
N THR A 67 -30.02 -19.67 2.10
CA THR A 67 -30.17 -18.50 2.96
C THR A 67 -28.80 -18.23 3.55
N VAL A 68 -28.17 -17.14 3.13
CA VAL A 68 -27.05 -16.54 3.88
C VAL A 68 -27.66 -16.10 5.20
N THR A 69 -27.58 -16.94 6.22
CA THR A 69 -27.82 -16.49 7.59
C THR A 69 -26.76 -15.41 7.86
N PRO A 70 -27.13 -14.21 8.33
CA PRO A 70 -26.16 -13.26 8.83
C PRO A 70 -25.22 -13.99 9.80
N VAL A 71 -23.91 -13.86 9.63
CA VAL A 71 -22.99 -14.27 10.68
C VAL A 71 -23.27 -13.32 11.83
N ASP A 72 -23.74 -13.86 12.96
CA ASP A 72 -23.90 -13.08 14.18
C ASP A 72 -22.49 -12.66 14.64
N THR A 73 -22.08 -11.45 14.25
CA THR A 73 -20.80 -10.86 14.68
C THR A 73 -20.84 -10.67 16.19
N THR A 74 -19.91 -11.30 16.90
CA THR A 74 -19.83 -11.19 18.36
C THR A 74 -18.75 -10.21 18.78
N ASN A 75 -19.07 -9.39 19.78
CA ASN A 75 -18.13 -8.45 20.38
C ASN A 75 -17.63 -9.00 21.71
N PHE A 76 -16.32 -9.21 21.79
CA PHE A 76 -15.62 -9.61 23.01
C PHE A 76 -14.83 -8.44 23.60
N TYR A 77 -14.54 -8.51 24.90
CA TYR A 77 -13.91 -7.43 25.64
C TYR A 77 -12.81 -7.96 26.57
N ILE A 78 -11.66 -7.29 26.53
CA ILE A 78 -10.55 -7.48 27.47
C ILE A 78 -10.37 -6.19 28.26
N ALA A 79 -10.22 -6.27 29.57
CA ALA A 79 -9.97 -5.13 30.44
C ALA A 79 -8.96 -5.49 31.55
N THR A 80 -8.20 -4.50 32.03
CA THR A 80 -7.23 -4.68 33.12
C THR A 80 -7.84 -5.15 34.44
N THR A 81 -9.16 -5.00 34.61
CA THR A 81 -9.93 -5.47 35.77
C THR A 81 -10.81 -6.69 35.46
N GLY A 82 -10.61 -7.32 34.30
CA GLY A 82 -11.39 -8.49 33.88
C GLY A 82 -10.97 -9.77 34.58
N ASP A 83 -11.59 -10.88 34.15
CA ASP A 83 -11.28 -12.25 34.58
C ASP A 83 -11.31 -13.17 33.36
N ASP A 84 -10.24 -13.93 33.10
CA ASP A 84 -10.16 -14.85 31.95
C ASP A 84 -11.14 -16.04 32.03
N ASN A 85 -11.82 -16.20 33.17
CA ASN A 85 -12.95 -17.13 33.34
C ASN A 85 -14.32 -16.50 33.05
N ALA A 86 -14.37 -15.19 32.80
CA ALA A 86 -15.59 -14.46 32.48
C ALA A 86 -16.08 -14.71 31.05
N ALA A 87 -17.30 -14.26 30.75
CA ALA A 87 -17.95 -14.48 29.46
C ALA A 87 -17.34 -13.66 28.29
N GLY A 88 -16.45 -12.71 28.56
CA GLY A 88 -15.87 -11.83 27.53
C GLY A 88 -16.83 -10.73 27.07
N THR A 89 -17.90 -10.46 27.82
CA THR A 89 -18.85 -9.37 27.50
C THR A 89 -18.34 -8.04 28.05
N ILE A 90 -18.95 -6.92 27.63
CA ILE A 90 -18.52 -5.58 28.10
C ILE A 90 -18.62 -5.42 29.63
N THR A 91 -19.55 -6.12 30.29
CA THR A 91 -19.72 -6.11 31.76
C THR A 91 -18.94 -7.21 32.47
N GLU A 92 -18.55 -8.26 31.75
CA GLU A 92 -17.77 -9.40 32.26
C GLU A 92 -16.58 -9.66 31.32
N PRO A 93 -15.64 -8.71 31.19
CA PRO A 93 -14.55 -8.80 30.24
C PRO A 93 -13.49 -9.80 30.71
N TRP A 94 -12.73 -10.34 29.75
CA TRP A 94 -11.51 -11.09 30.02
C TRP A 94 -10.41 -10.18 30.58
N ALA A 95 -9.40 -10.76 31.21
CA ALA A 95 -8.31 -10.04 31.86
C ALA A 95 -7.12 -9.79 30.92
N THR A 96 -6.79 -10.76 30.05
CA THR A 96 -5.50 -10.80 29.35
C THR A 96 -5.62 -10.88 27.83
N TRP A 97 -4.62 -10.36 27.11
CA TRP A 97 -4.60 -10.41 25.63
C TRP A 97 -4.44 -11.83 25.09
N ARG A 98 -3.75 -12.70 25.85
CA ARG A 98 -3.58 -14.13 25.54
C ARG A 98 -4.88 -14.91 25.56
N LYS A 99 -5.95 -14.39 26.20
CA LYS A 99 -7.23 -15.09 26.27
C LYS A 99 -7.80 -15.38 24.88
N ILE A 100 -7.50 -14.52 23.91
CA ILE A 100 -7.87 -14.63 22.50
C ILE A 100 -7.49 -16.01 21.92
N ASP A 101 -6.32 -16.54 22.28
CA ASP A 101 -5.81 -17.84 21.79
C ASP A 101 -6.64 -19.05 22.27
N SER A 102 -7.45 -18.86 23.31
CA SER A 102 -8.28 -19.92 23.90
C SER A 102 -9.75 -19.84 23.51
N VAL A 103 -10.09 -18.98 22.56
CA VAL A 103 -11.46 -18.69 22.14
C VAL A 103 -11.60 -19.00 20.66
N ASP A 104 -12.64 -19.77 20.33
CA ASP A 104 -13.05 -19.98 18.94
C ASP A 104 -13.73 -18.70 18.44
N LEU A 105 -12.97 -17.84 17.76
CA LEU A 105 -13.48 -16.63 17.11
C LEU A 105 -13.99 -16.98 15.71
N ASP A 106 -15.19 -16.52 15.37
CA ASP A 106 -15.77 -16.68 14.05
C ASP A 106 -15.40 -15.50 13.13
N PRO A 107 -15.28 -15.71 11.81
CA PRO A 107 -15.07 -14.62 10.85
C PRO A 107 -16.08 -13.48 11.00
N GLY A 108 -15.60 -12.26 11.28
CA GLY A 108 -16.43 -11.08 11.54
C GLY A 108 -16.54 -10.71 13.02
N ASP A 109 -16.05 -11.55 13.93
CA ASP A 109 -15.96 -11.21 15.36
C ASP A 109 -14.99 -10.05 15.61
N THR A 110 -15.29 -9.29 16.66
CA THR A 110 -14.44 -8.19 17.12
C THR A 110 -14.08 -8.36 18.59
N VAL A 111 -12.77 -8.30 18.89
CA VAL A 111 -12.24 -8.25 20.25
C VAL A 111 -11.79 -6.83 20.55
N PHE A 112 -12.46 -6.18 21.49
CA PHE A 112 -12.08 -4.87 22.00
C PHE A 112 -11.17 -4.98 23.22
N ILE A 113 -10.00 -4.35 23.15
CA ILE A 113 -9.06 -4.25 24.28
C ILE A 113 -9.23 -2.87 24.91
N ARG A 114 -9.73 -2.84 26.14
CA ARG A 114 -9.94 -1.60 26.91
C ARG A 114 -8.61 -0.96 27.29
N GLY A 115 -8.61 0.35 27.39
CA GLY A 115 -7.46 1.15 27.80
C GLY A 115 -6.99 0.82 29.22
N GLY A 116 -5.70 1.01 29.43
CA GLY A 116 -5.04 0.66 30.68
C GLY A 116 -3.67 0.06 30.45
N VAL A 117 -2.95 -0.16 31.54
CA VAL A 117 -1.63 -0.81 31.53
C VAL A 117 -1.81 -2.26 31.93
N TYR A 118 -1.54 -3.17 31.00
CA TYR A 118 -1.48 -4.61 31.21
C TYR A 118 -0.05 -4.97 31.61
N THR A 119 0.09 -5.79 32.66
CA THR A 119 1.39 -6.18 33.25
C THR A 119 1.48 -7.66 33.56
N ASP A 120 0.55 -8.47 33.06
CA ASP A 120 0.60 -9.91 33.20
C ASP A 120 1.85 -10.45 32.50
N SER A 121 2.56 -11.37 33.17
CA SER A 121 3.79 -11.99 32.69
C SER A 121 3.65 -13.50 32.66
N MET A 122 4.22 -14.13 31.62
CA MET A 122 4.40 -15.57 31.53
C MET A 122 5.92 -15.90 31.60
N PRO A 123 6.36 -17.04 32.18
CA PRO A 123 7.79 -17.28 32.42
C PRO A 123 8.57 -17.86 31.22
N ASP A 124 7.90 -18.25 30.14
CA ASP A 124 8.50 -19.06 29.07
C ASP A 124 8.76 -18.22 27.81
N GLN A 125 8.94 -18.85 26.66
CA GLN A 125 9.44 -18.20 25.46
C GLN A 125 8.44 -17.22 24.79
N TYR A 126 7.14 -17.47 24.94
CA TYR A 126 6.05 -16.72 24.30
C TYR A 126 5.16 -16.10 25.37
N PHE A 127 5.03 -14.77 25.36
CA PHE A 127 4.18 -14.04 26.32
C PHE A 127 2.73 -14.04 25.87
N CYS A 128 2.50 -13.74 24.60
CA CYS A 128 1.23 -13.95 23.92
C CYS A 128 1.51 -14.59 22.57
N ARG A 129 0.81 -15.67 22.29
CA ARG A 129 0.74 -16.29 20.98
C ARG A 129 -0.73 -16.33 20.59
N TRP A 130 -1.05 -15.78 19.44
CA TRP A 130 -2.33 -15.97 18.77
C TRP A 130 -2.09 -16.98 17.68
N ASP A 131 -2.60 -18.19 17.89
CA ASP A 131 -2.42 -19.33 17.01
C ASP A 131 -3.70 -19.61 16.23
N SER A 132 -3.59 -19.85 14.93
CA SER A 132 -4.68 -20.40 14.13
C SER A 132 -5.96 -19.53 14.13
N ILE A 133 -5.80 -18.20 14.10
CA ILE A 133 -6.93 -17.26 14.00
C ILE A 133 -7.22 -16.95 12.53
N TYR A 134 -8.42 -17.31 12.07
CA TYR A 134 -8.79 -17.22 10.66
C TYR A 134 -10.07 -16.42 10.45
N GLY A 135 -9.94 -15.22 9.88
CA GLY A 135 -11.04 -14.48 9.27
C GLY A 135 -11.25 -14.86 7.81
N THR A 136 -12.03 -14.05 7.10
CA THR A 136 -12.12 -14.08 5.64
C THR A 136 -11.91 -12.69 5.06
N ALA A 137 -11.61 -12.58 3.77
CA ALA A 137 -11.49 -11.28 3.09
C ALA A 137 -12.77 -10.42 3.23
N GLN A 138 -13.95 -11.04 3.27
CA GLN A 138 -15.25 -10.36 3.43
C GLN A 138 -15.60 -10.08 4.89
N SER A 139 -15.15 -10.93 5.81
CA SER A 139 -15.43 -10.86 7.24
C SER A 139 -14.15 -11.15 8.03
N PRO A 140 -13.23 -10.17 8.15
CA PRO A 140 -12.01 -10.34 8.93
C PRO A 140 -12.34 -10.40 10.42
N ILE A 141 -11.49 -11.08 11.20
CA ILE A 141 -11.52 -10.96 12.67
C ILE A 141 -10.81 -9.65 13.03
N VAL A 142 -11.43 -8.84 13.89
CA VAL A 142 -10.87 -7.53 14.29
C VAL A 142 -10.45 -7.59 15.76
N ILE A 143 -9.19 -7.27 16.04
CA ILE A 143 -8.66 -7.13 17.40
C ILE A 143 -8.19 -5.69 17.55
N MET A 144 -8.91 -4.87 18.31
CA MET A 144 -8.64 -3.44 18.34
C MET A 144 -8.69 -2.85 19.73
N ALA A 145 -7.93 -1.78 19.94
CA ALA A 145 -8.18 -0.88 21.05
C ALA A 145 -9.65 -0.45 21.06
N TYR A 146 -10.27 -0.44 22.24
CA TYR A 146 -11.62 0.11 22.38
C TYR A 146 -11.59 1.57 21.90
N PRO A 147 -12.59 2.03 21.11
CA PRO A 147 -12.56 3.37 20.52
C PRO A 147 -12.26 4.44 21.57
N THR A 148 -11.35 5.37 21.23
CA THR A 148 -10.85 6.47 22.11
C THR A 148 -9.98 6.04 23.30
N GLU A 149 -9.77 4.74 23.51
CA GLU A 149 -8.93 4.22 24.58
C GLU A 149 -7.54 3.76 24.07
N ALA A 150 -6.58 3.64 24.98
CA ALA A 150 -5.19 3.31 24.67
C ALA A 150 -4.71 2.14 25.53
N PRO A 151 -4.84 0.89 25.05
CA PRO A 151 -4.27 -0.26 25.74
C PRO A 151 -2.76 -0.28 25.57
N ILE A 152 -2.03 -0.47 26.68
CA ILE A 152 -0.57 -0.59 26.71
C ILE A 152 -0.23 -1.87 27.41
N TRP A 153 0.52 -2.74 26.74
CA TRP A 153 1.20 -3.84 27.40
C TRP A 153 2.61 -3.39 27.81
N ASP A 154 2.84 -3.34 29.12
CA ASP A 154 4.06 -2.84 29.72
C ASP A 154 4.84 -4.00 30.35
N PHE A 155 6.06 -4.20 29.86
CA PHE A 155 6.94 -5.29 30.29
C PHE A 155 7.98 -4.82 31.33
N THR A 156 7.75 -3.67 31.98
CA THR A 156 8.61 -3.20 33.08
C THR A 156 8.73 -4.28 34.16
N GLY A 157 9.97 -4.63 34.52
CA GLY A 157 10.25 -5.68 35.49
C GLY A 157 10.32 -7.09 34.89
N LEU A 158 10.21 -7.23 33.57
CA LEU A 158 10.56 -8.46 32.86
C LEU A 158 11.99 -8.87 33.23
N MET A 159 12.13 -10.01 33.91
CA MET A 159 13.42 -10.47 34.38
C MET A 159 14.27 -10.99 33.21
N ALA A 160 15.45 -10.41 33.04
CA ALA A 160 16.43 -10.82 32.06
C ALA A 160 16.98 -12.22 32.39
N GLY A 161 16.61 -13.23 31.60
CA GLY A 161 17.23 -14.55 31.64
C GLY A 161 16.73 -15.45 30.52
N GLY A 162 17.63 -16.16 29.84
CA GLY A 162 17.28 -17.23 28.90
C GLY A 162 17.29 -16.87 27.41
N VAL A 163 16.48 -17.62 26.67
CA VAL A 163 16.30 -17.61 25.21
C VAL A 163 15.57 -16.35 24.72
N THR A 164 15.55 -16.11 23.41
CA THR A 164 14.72 -15.06 22.81
C THR A 164 13.28 -15.16 23.25
N ARG A 165 12.67 -14.00 23.51
CA ARG A 165 11.29 -13.87 23.95
C ARG A 165 10.46 -13.27 22.82
N TYR A 166 9.29 -13.84 22.62
CA TYR A 166 8.26 -13.31 21.74
C TYR A 166 7.23 -12.62 22.63
N LEU A 167 7.14 -11.29 22.57
CA LEU A 167 6.15 -10.56 23.38
C LEU A 167 4.75 -10.81 22.82
N MET A 168 4.61 -10.62 21.51
CA MET A 168 3.43 -10.98 20.76
C MET A 168 3.83 -11.76 19.51
N GLN A 169 3.34 -12.99 19.37
CA GLN A 169 3.46 -13.81 18.16
C GLN A 169 2.09 -14.07 17.55
N MET A 170 1.92 -13.70 16.28
CA MET A 170 0.88 -14.26 15.43
C MET A 170 1.47 -15.47 14.71
N PHE A 171 0.80 -16.61 14.83
CA PHE A 171 1.22 -17.86 14.21
C PHE A 171 0.04 -18.46 13.43
N GLU A 172 0.24 -18.78 12.16
CA GLU A 172 -0.80 -19.37 11.31
C GLU A 172 -2.11 -18.54 11.31
N CYS A 173 -2.00 -17.21 11.27
CA CYS A 173 -3.14 -16.31 11.27
C CYS A 173 -3.44 -15.78 9.87
N SER A 174 -4.71 -15.68 9.49
CA SER A 174 -5.09 -15.06 8.22
C SER A 174 -6.35 -14.21 8.30
N HIS A 175 -6.37 -13.11 7.55
CA HIS A 175 -7.47 -12.14 7.53
C HIS A 175 -7.83 -11.58 8.92
N VAL A 176 -6.81 -11.32 9.74
CA VAL A 176 -6.93 -10.64 11.03
C VAL A 176 -6.56 -9.17 10.87
N LYS A 177 -7.36 -8.27 11.44
CA LYS A 177 -7.07 -6.84 11.54
C LYS A 177 -6.76 -6.47 12.99
N VAL A 178 -5.57 -5.95 13.22
CA VAL A 178 -5.12 -5.44 14.52
C VAL A 178 -5.08 -3.93 14.47
N PHE A 179 -5.67 -3.23 15.46
CA PHE A 179 -5.64 -1.76 15.50
C PHE A 179 -5.30 -1.19 16.88
N GLY A 180 -4.34 -0.25 16.93
CA GLY A 180 -4.18 0.69 18.06
C GLY A 180 -3.54 0.13 19.33
N LEU A 181 -2.80 -0.99 19.23
CA LEU A 181 -2.14 -1.62 20.37
C LEU A 181 -0.74 -1.03 20.63
N ARG A 182 -0.27 -1.08 21.88
CA ARG A 182 1.05 -0.56 22.27
C ARG A 182 1.82 -1.54 23.14
N LEU A 183 3.09 -1.78 22.81
CA LEU A 183 4.01 -2.62 23.58
C LEU A 183 5.22 -1.78 24.02
N ARG A 184 5.62 -1.88 25.29
CA ARG A 184 6.78 -1.12 25.79
C ARG A 184 7.58 -1.77 26.92
N ASN A 185 8.80 -1.24 27.12
CA ASN A 185 9.63 -1.46 28.31
C ASN A 185 10.06 -2.92 28.55
N ALA A 186 10.28 -3.70 27.49
CA ALA A 186 10.77 -5.06 27.63
C ALA A 186 12.30 -5.07 27.65
N ALA A 187 12.91 -5.46 28.76
CA ALA A 187 14.36 -5.64 28.83
C ALA A 187 14.84 -6.81 27.97
N GLN A 188 16.10 -6.75 27.50
CA GLN A 188 16.70 -7.84 26.74
C GLN A 188 16.92 -9.09 27.63
N PRO A 189 16.49 -10.29 27.21
CA PRO A 189 16.64 -11.53 27.97
C PRO A 189 18.07 -12.08 27.87
N GLY A 190 18.97 -11.60 28.73
CA GLY A 190 20.37 -12.00 28.67
C GLY A 190 21.00 -11.57 27.35
N THR A 191 21.65 -12.48 26.61
CA THR A 191 22.31 -12.17 25.33
C THR A 191 21.43 -12.40 24.10
N SER A 192 20.15 -12.77 24.28
CA SER A 192 19.24 -13.01 23.16
C SER A 192 18.33 -11.80 22.97
N PRO A 193 17.99 -11.38 21.75
CA PRO A 193 17.14 -10.21 21.54
C PRO A 193 15.65 -10.51 21.82
N THR A 194 14.98 -9.42 22.22
CA THR A 194 13.55 -9.11 22.08
C THR A 194 12.90 -9.42 20.73
N LEU A 195 11.82 -10.18 20.58
CA LEU A 195 10.92 -10.06 19.42
C LEU A 195 9.60 -9.48 19.88
N ALA A 196 9.37 -8.18 19.64
CA ALA A 196 8.18 -7.51 20.17
C ALA A 196 6.90 -7.93 19.46
N TRP A 197 6.87 -7.81 18.13
CA TRP A 197 5.76 -8.29 17.31
C TRP A 197 6.28 -9.21 16.23
N ASN A 198 5.92 -10.49 16.30
CA ASN A 198 6.39 -11.52 15.38
C ASN A 198 5.22 -12.13 14.62
N MET A 199 5.39 -12.33 13.31
CA MET A 199 4.42 -13.02 12.47
C MET A 199 5.09 -14.17 11.72
N THR A 200 4.56 -15.37 11.89
CA THR A 200 5.06 -16.61 11.24
C THR A 200 3.87 -17.35 10.61
N ASN A 201 4.01 -17.80 9.36
CA ASN A 201 2.93 -18.41 8.57
C ASN A 201 1.65 -17.55 8.53
N CYS A 202 1.79 -16.23 8.50
CA CYS A 202 0.66 -15.31 8.59
C CYS A 202 0.36 -14.67 7.25
N ASP A 203 -0.89 -14.72 6.79
CA ASP A 203 -1.26 -14.26 5.45
C ASP A 203 -2.42 -13.26 5.44
N SER A 204 -2.32 -12.22 4.62
CA SER A 204 -3.43 -11.27 4.39
C SER A 204 -3.95 -10.60 5.67
N ASN A 205 -3.06 -10.33 6.64
CA ASN A 205 -3.41 -9.60 7.87
C ASN A 205 -3.13 -8.11 7.74
N THR A 206 -3.78 -7.29 8.57
CA THR A 206 -3.50 -5.86 8.69
C THR A 206 -3.09 -5.55 10.13
N ILE A 207 -1.92 -4.96 10.30
CA ILE A 207 -1.41 -4.44 11.57
C ILE A 207 -1.40 -2.92 11.45
N GLU A 208 -2.33 -2.25 12.13
CA GLU A 208 -2.59 -0.83 11.97
C GLU A 208 -2.43 -0.04 13.27
N GLY A 209 -1.74 1.10 13.23
CA GLY A 209 -1.65 2.01 14.38
C GLY A 209 -0.98 1.38 15.60
N VAL A 210 -0.16 0.34 15.42
CA VAL A 210 0.55 -0.35 16.51
C VAL A 210 1.85 0.41 16.81
N THR A 211 2.12 0.63 18.09
CA THR A 211 3.35 1.29 18.57
C THR A 211 4.18 0.31 19.41
N ILE A 212 5.46 0.17 19.06
CA ILE A 212 6.43 -0.63 19.80
C ILE A 212 7.59 0.28 20.21
N HIS A 213 7.91 0.33 21.50
CA HIS A 213 9.05 1.14 21.93
C HIS A 213 9.73 0.71 23.21
N ASP A 214 10.98 1.16 23.41
CA ASP A 214 11.78 0.83 24.59
C ASP A 214 11.91 -0.70 24.78
N ILE A 215 12.27 -1.39 23.70
CA ILE A 215 12.41 -2.86 23.67
C ILE A 215 13.89 -3.24 23.54
N GLY A 216 14.27 -4.24 24.32
CA GLY A 216 15.54 -4.93 24.32
C GLY A 216 15.77 -5.84 23.09
N GLY A 217 15.43 -5.39 21.88
CA GLY A 217 15.52 -6.14 20.63
C GLY A 217 14.62 -5.57 19.53
N PHE A 218 14.19 -6.42 18.61
CA PHE A 218 13.46 -6.04 17.39
C PHE A 218 12.03 -5.54 17.66
N GLY A 219 11.57 -4.65 16.78
CA GLY A 219 10.20 -4.16 16.73
C GLY A 219 9.26 -5.15 16.03
N PHE A 220 8.89 -4.84 14.79
CA PHE A 220 8.08 -5.71 13.95
C PHE A 220 8.97 -6.69 13.20
N THR A 221 8.64 -7.97 13.28
CA THR A 221 9.37 -9.04 12.62
C THR A 221 8.44 -9.94 11.83
N MET A 222 8.83 -10.24 10.60
CA MET A 222 8.25 -11.34 9.84
C MET A 222 9.40 -12.18 9.33
N ALA A 223 9.57 -13.35 9.93
CA ALA A 223 10.68 -14.24 9.63
C ALA A 223 10.21 -15.70 9.61
N HIS A 224 10.80 -16.45 8.69
CA HIS A 224 10.64 -17.89 8.55
C HIS A 224 11.43 -18.62 9.64
N GLU A 225 12.77 -18.49 9.72
CA GLU A 225 13.55 -19.07 10.83
C GLU A 225 14.85 -18.28 11.11
N GLY A 226 14.81 -17.33 12.04
CA GLY A 226 16.01 -16.69 12.64
C GLY A 226 16.32 -17.15 14.06
N PHE A 227 15.44 -17.96 14.67
CA PHE A 227 15.53 -18.33 16.08
C PHE A 227 14.99 -19.75 16.34
N ASN A 228 15.68 -20.79 15.86
CA ASN A 228 15.48 -22.21 16.21
C ASN A 228 14.02 -22.65 16.45
N ILE A 229 13.13 -22.44 15.49
CA ILE A 229 11.89 -23.21 15.42
C ILE A 229 12.23 -24.38 14.50
N GLY A 230 12.34 -25.60 15.02
CA GLY A 230 12.75 -26.77 14.25
C GLY A 230 11.66 -27.29 13.30
N ASP A 231 10.92 -26.41 12.63
CA ASP A 231 9.75 -26.75 11.84
C ASP A 231 9.99 -26.57 10.33
N THR A 232 10.36 -27.69 9.70
CA THR A 232 10.61 -27.79 8.26
C THR A 232 9.35 -27.60 7.38
N ASN A 233 8.17 -27.36 7.96
CA ASN A 233 6.90 -27.19 7.22
C ASN A 233 6.39 -25.74 7.16
N SER A 234 7.12 -24.79 7.72
CA SER A 234 6.73 -23.38 7.77
C SER A 234 6.57 -22.78 6.36
N GLN A 235 5.46 -22.09 6.10
CA GLN A 235 5.18 -21.35 4.84
C GLN A 235 5.60 -19.88 4.99
N PHE A 236 5.80 -19.16 3.89
CA PHE A 236 6.11 -17.73 3.97
C PHE A 236 4.88 -16.93 4.39
N SER A 237 5.04 -15.96 5.31
CA SER A 237 4.01 -14.97 5.63
C SER A 237 3.84 -14.00 4.45
N VAL A 238 2.68 -13.97 3.80
CA VAL A 238 2.48 -13.22 2.55
C VAL A 238 1.26 -12.28 2.57
N GLY A 239 1.32 -11.21 1.78
CA GLY A 239 0.21 -10.27 1.62
C GLY A 239 -0.21 -9.51 2.89
N ASN A 240 0.68 -9.37 3.88
CA ASN A 240 0.38 -8.61 5.10
C ASN A 240 0.55 -7.10 4.88
N LEU A 241 -0.20 -6.31 5.62
CA LEU A 241 -0.13 -4.85 5.63
C LEU A 241 0.29 -4.36 7.01
N PHE A 242 1.41 -3.64 7.10
CA PHE A 242 1.74 -2.77 8.23
C PHE A 242 1.32 -1.36 7.85
N LEU A 243 0.36 -0.78 8.57
CA LEU A 243 -0.21 0.52 8.27
C LEU A 243 -0.06 1.43 9.48
N ASN A 244 0.54 2.61 9.32
CA ASN A 244 0.57 3.62 10.38
C ASN A 244 1.22 3.14 11.70
N CYS A 245 2.18 2.22 11.62
CA CYS A 245 2.87 1.67 12.79
C CYS A 245 4.14 2.46 13.15
N ASP A 246 4.50 2.46 14.43
CA ASP A 246 5.72 3.07 14.95
C ASP A 246 6.59 2.05 15.68
N ALA A 247 7.88 2.05 15.40
CA ALA A 247 8.88 1.24 16.09
C ALA A 247 10.07 2.12 16.50
N TYR A 248 10.34 2.28 17.79
CA TYR A 248 11.41 3.20 18.21
C TYR A 248 12.07 2.89 19.55
N ALA A 249 13.25 3.48 19.77
CA ALA A 249 14.05 3.24 20.99
C ALA A 249 14.27 1.73 21.23
N LEU A 250 14.75 1.05 20.18
CA LEU A 250 15.00 -0.39 20.17
C LEU A 250 16.49 -0.66 20.31
N GLN A 251 16.88 -1.57 21.20
CA GLN A 251 18.30 -1.87 21.41
C GLN A 251 18.55 -3.28 21.96
N ASP A 252 19.63 -3.92 21.51
CA ASP A 252 20.06 -5.24 21.96
C ASP A 252 21.50 -5.18 22.51
N SER A 253 21.70 -4.27 23.47
CA SER A 253 23.00 -3.96 24.09
C SER A 253 23.73 -5.15 24.74
N LEU A 254 23.01 -6.23 25.07
CA LEU A 254 23.54 -7.42 25.71
C LEU A 254 23.84 -8.56 24.71
N SER A 255 23.52 -8.40 23.43
CA SER A 255 23.85 -9.36 22.37
C SER A 255 25.37 -9.57 22.25
N PRO A 256 25.85 -10.73 21.77
CA PRO A 256 27.29 -10.96 21.54
C PRO A 256 27.92 -9.94 20.58
N SER A 257 27.12 -9.44 19.64
CA SER A 257 27.38 -8.25 18.83
C SER A 257 26.43 -7.15 19.31
N PRO A 258 26.80 -6.35 20.32
CA PRO A 258 25.88 -5.36 20.90
C PRO A 258 25.34 -4.41 19.84
N PHE A 259 24.03 -4.13 19.93
CA PHE A 259 23.29 -3.16 19.11
C PHE A 259 23.09 -3.52 17.63
N GLN A 260 23.70 -4.59 17.12
CA GLN A 260 23.72 -4.97 15.70
C GLN A 260 22.56 -5.88 15.29
N GLY A 261 21.40 -5.72 15.93
CA GLY A 261 20.24 -6.53 15.60
C GLY A 261 18.95 -6.00 16.18
N SER A 262 18.80 -4.69 16.41
CA SER A 262 17.53 -4.13 16.83
C SER A 262 16.99 -3.19 15.77
N ASP A 263 16.18 -3.76 14.88
CA ASP A 263 15.54 -3.03 13.81
C ASP A 263 14.09 -2.66 14.15
N GLY A 264 13.62 -1.56 13.57
CA GLY A 264 12.21 -1.17 13.64
C GLY A 264 11.30 -2.17 12.93
N PHE A 265 11.62 -2.45 11.67
CA PHE A 265 10.93 -3.42 10.83
C PHE A 265 11.94 -4.40 10.24
N ASN A 266 11.96 -5.64 10.74
CA ASN A 266 12.77 -6.72 10.21
C ASN A 266 11.89 -7.70 9.40
N ILE A 267 11.82 -7.50 8.07
CA ILE A 267 11.00 -8.30 7.16
C ILE A 267 11.93 -9.14 6.26
N THR A 268 12.44 -10.24 6.81
CA THR A 268 13.50 -11.05 6.20
C THR A 268 13.13 -12.54 6.13
N HIS A 269 13.49 -13.23 5.04
CA HIS A 269 13.31 -14.68 4.91
C HIS A 269 14.63 -15.38 5.21
N ASN A 270 14.91 -15.66 6.48
CA ASN A 270 16.03 -16.52 6.81
C ASN A 270 15.63 -17.99 6.59
N THR A 271 15.79 -18.49 5.37
CA THR A 271 15.75 -19.94 5.14
C THR A 271 17.15 -20.51 5.41
N SER A 272 17.23 -21.48 6.32
CA SER A 272 18.30 -22.47 6.25
C SER A 272 18.31 -23.06 4.83
N SER A 273 19.50 -23.35 4.29
CA SER A 273 19.84 -23.51 2.87
C SER A 273 19.08 -24.58 2.04
N SER A 274 18.01 -25.18 2.57
CA SER A 274 17.29 -26.31 1.98
C SER A 274 15.79 -26.10 1.69
N PHE A 275 15.12 -25.07 2.23
CA PHE A 275 13.70 -24.81 1.92
C PHE A 275 13.55 -23.72 0.86
N ARG A 276 13.76 -24.13 -0.40
CA ARG A 276 13.67 -23.26 -1.58
C ARG A 276 12.31 -23.45 -2.26
N ILE A 277 11.29 -22.68 -1.88
CA ILE A 277 10.08 -22.61 -2.70
C ILE A 277 10.36 -21.70 -3.89
N ARG A 278 11.11 -22.23 -4.85
CA ARG A 278 11.19 -21.65 -6.19
C ARG A 278 9.78 -21.76 -6.80
N ASN A 279 9.19 -20.63 -7.18
CA ASN A 279 8.04 -20.50 -8.10
C ASN A 279 6.65 -20.26 -7.49
N ASN A 280 6.49 -19.56 -6.37
CA ASN A 280 5.18 -19.01 -6.03
C ASN A 280 5.30 -17.52 -5.71
N TRP A 281 5.13 -16.68 -6.74
CA TRP A 281 4.88 -15.25 -6.59
C TRP A 281 3.65 -15.04 -5.72
N ALA A 282 3.86 -14.87 -4.42
CA ALA A 282 2.81 -14.46 -3.53
C ALA A 282 2.71 -12.92 -3.53
N PRO A 283 1.49 -12.34 -3.56
CA PRO A 283 1.30 -10.91 -3.47
C PRO A 283 2.00 -10.34 -2.22
N GLY A 284 2.72 -9.25 -2.45
CA GLY A 284 3.74 -8.74 -1.55
C GLY A 284 3.22 -8.12 -0.26
N THR A 285 4.03 -8.22 0.79
CA THR A 285 3.82 -7.45 2.01
C THR A 285 3.92 -5.95 1.70
N THR A 286 3.03 -5.16 2.29
CA THR A 286 3.05 -3.70 2.19
C THR A 286 3.32 -3.08 3.55
N ILE A 287 4.20 -2.09 3.58
CA ILE A 287 4.44 -1.23 4.74
C ILE A 287 4.07 0.20 4.31
N SER A 288 3.12 0.83 4.99
CA SER A 288 2.63 2.15 4.61
C SER A 288 2.40 3.07 5.80
N GLY A 289 2.83 4.34 5.70
CA GLY A 289 2.61 5.31 6.79
C GLY A 289 3.40 5.01 8.07
N CYS A 290 4.39 4.12 8.01
CA CYS A 290 5.13 3.64 9.18
C CYS A 290 6.31 4.53 9.52
N ARG A 291 6.77 4.51 10.78
CA ARG A 291 7.97 5.24 11.23
C ARG A 291 8.88 4.36 12.05
N ALA A 292 10.19 4.50 11.83
CA ALA A 292 11.22 3.86 12.63
C ALA A 292 12.32 4.86 13.03
N TRP A 293 12.61 4.97 14.33
CA TRP A 293 13.65 5.88 14.82
C TRP A 293 14.30 5.45 16.13
N PHE A 294 15.55 5.86 16.37
CA PHE A 294 16.34 5.37 17.51
C PHE A 294 16.35 3.84 17.61
N CYS A 295 16.36 3.15 16.47
CA CYS A 295 16.68 1.73 16.41
C CYS A 295 18.21 1.61 16.42
N SER A 296 18.75 0.74 17.28
CA SER A 296 20.19 0.70 17.50
C SER A 296 20.96 0.20 16.27
N ASP A 297 20.32 -0.61 15.41
CA ASP A 297 20.85 -1.00 14.10
C ASP A 297 20.15 -0.22 12.98
N ASP A 298 19.05 -0.71 12.41
CA ASP A 298 18.39 -0.05 11.27
C ASP A 298 16.93 0.31 11.52
N GLY A 299 16.41 1.29 10.78
CA GLY A 299 14.98 1.56 10.81
C GLY A 299 14.18 0.42 10.18
N TYR A 300 14.61 0.00 8.98
CA TYR A 300 14.03 -1.09 8.22
C TYR A 300 15.16 -1.99 7.72
N ASP A 301 15.18 -3.26 8.13
CA ASP A 301 15.99 -4.32 7.52
C ASP A 301 15.06 -5.32 6.84
N ILE A 302 14.94 -5.17 5.53
CA ILE A 302 13.90 -5.78 4.72
C ILE A 302 14.52 -6.41 3.49
N GLY A 303 13.89 -7.46 2.96
CA GLY A 303 14.27 -8.00 1.65
C GLY A 303 15.48 -8.96 1.63
N PHE A 304 16.02 -9.34 2.78
CA PHE A 304 17.06 -10.36 2.83
C PHE A 304 16.53 -11.76 2.44
N ARG A 305 16.98 -12.27 1.28
CA ARG A 305 16.63 -13.59 0.71
C ARG A 305 15.15 -13.81 0.38
N ASN A 306 14.42 -12.76 0.02
CA ASN A 306 13.02 -12.88 -0.37
C ASN A 306 12.92 -12.98 -1.90
N ASP A 307 12.30 -14.05 -2.42
CA ASP A 307 11.85 -14.12 -3.82
C ASP A 307 10.44 -13.54 -4.01
N SER A 308 9.88 -12.94 -2.97
CA SER A 308 8.58 -12.25 -2.95
C SER A 308 8.72 -10.76 -3.22
N THR A 309 7.59 -10.09 -3.48
CA THR A 309 7.55 -8.64 -3.64
C THR A 309 7.34 -7.94 -2.29
N LEU A 310 7.90 -6.74 -2.11
CA LEU A 310 7.69 -5.89 -0.94
C LEU A 310 7.45 -4.46 -1.41
N THR A 311 6.48 -3.79 -0.81
CA THR A 311 6.19 -2.39 -1.13
C THR A 311 6.23 -1.54 0.14
N VAL A 312 7.00 -0.45 0.12
CA VAL A 312 7.12 0.51 1.23
C VAL A 312 6.73 1.89 0.73
N ILE A 313 5.66 2.46 1.31
CA ILE A 313 5.05 3.70 0.82
C ILE A 313 4.88 4.68 1.97
N ASN A 314 5.10 5.98 1.75
CA ASN A 314 4.79 7.04 2.73
C ASN A 314 5.39 6.72 4.12
N SER A 315 6.57 6.12 4.21
CA SER A 315 7.16 5.65 5.47
C SER A 315 8.44 6.40 5.78
N TRP A 316 8.71 6.61 7.07
CA TRP A 316 9.83 7.44 7.53
C TRP A 316 10.83 6.60 8.33
N SER A 317 12.11 6.83 8.08
CA SER A 317 13.21 6.22 8.81
C SER A 317 14.21 7.30 9.20
N PHE A 318 14.39 7.55 10.49
CA PHE A 318 15.25 8.63 10.94
C PHE A 318 15.96 8.36 12.25
N TRP A 319 17.13 8.94 12.46
CA TRP A 319 17.89 8.78 13.72
C TRP A 319 18.18 7.32 14.11
N ASN A 320 18.29 6.41 13.14
CA ASN A 320 18.72 5.04 13.40
C ASN A 320 20.25 4.95 13.48
N GLY A 321 20.76 3.96 14.19
CA GLY A 321 22.18 3.85 14.56
C GLY A 321 22.58 4.76 15.72
N PHE A 322 21.58 5.28 16.44
CA PHE A 322 21.73 6.04 17.67
C PHE A 322 20.81 5.47 18.75
N LEU A 323 21.27 5.52 20.00
CA LEU A 323 20.40 5.28 21.15
C LEU A 323 19.55 6.53 21.43
N SER A 324 18.51 6.39 22.27
CA SER A 324 17.63 7.50 22.64
C SER A 324 18.33 8.65 23.39
N ASP A 325 19.51 8.41 23.94
CA ASP A 325 20.39 9.44 24.51
C ASP A 325 21.34 10.09 23.47
N SER A 326 21.13 9.80 22.19
CA SER A 326 21.92 10.25 21.03
C SER A 326 23.35 9.70 20.95
N SER A 327 23.72 8.71 21.77
CA SER A 327 25.00 8.02 21.62
C SER A 327 25.00 7.11 20.39
N ASN A 328 26.17 6.92 19.77
CA ASN A 328 26.31 6.07 18.59
C ASN A 328 26.06 4.60 18.93
N ALA A 329 25.36 3.91 18.04
CA ALA A 329 25.11 2.47 18.10
C ALA A 329 25.68 1.75 16.85
N ALA A 330 24.95 0.81 16.25
CA ALA A 330 25.35 0.01 15.10
C ALA A 330 25.07 0.72 13.75
N ASP A 331 24.81 0.00 12.66
CA ASP A 331 24.96 0.48 11.28
C ASP A 331 24.22 1.80 11.02
N GLY A 332 22.96 1.88 11.46
CA GLY A 332 22.16 3.08 11.34
C GLY A 332 21.68 3.35 9.95
N ILE A 333 21.28 2.33 9.18
CA ILE A 333 20.70 2.54 7.87
C ILE A 333 19.21 2.87 8.01
N GLY A 334 18.74 3.81 7.20
CA GLY A 334 17.33 4.16 7.12
C GLY A 334 16.50 2.99 6.61
N PHE A 335 16.73 2.62 5.34
CA PHE A 335 16.13 1.47 4.66
C PHE A 335 17.22 0.57 4.12
N LYS A 336 17.48 -0.54 4.82
CA LYS A 336 18.39 -1.63 4.45
C LYS A 336 17.56 -2.68 3.70
N MET A 337 17.81 -2.83 2.39
CA MET A 337 16.87 -3.52 1.49
C MET A 337 17.30 -4.92 1.04
N GLY A 338 18.46 -5.37 1.52
CA GLY A 338 18.94 -6.74 1.45
C GLY A 338 19.23 -7.29 0.03
N PRO A 339 20.13 -8.27 -0.08
CA PRO A 339 20.37 -8.96 -1.34
C PRO A 339 19.44 -10.18 -1.52
N ASN A 340 19.40 -10.69 -2.74
CA ASN A 340 18.90 -12.03 -3.06
C ASN A 340 19.92 -13.11 -2.66
N ASP A 341 19.43 -14.33 -2.36
CA ASP A 341 20.32 -15.46 -2.02
C ASP A 341 21.31 -15.77 -3.16
N THR A 342 22.54 -16.10 -2.77
CA THR A 342 23.72 -16.49 -3.58
C THR A 342 23.51 -17.57 -4.64
N THR A 343 22.34 -18.24 -4.65
CA THR A 343 22.02 -19.40 -5.49
C THR A 343 20.69 -19.29 -6.25
N VAL A 344 19.95 -18.20 -6.06
CA VAL A 344 18.72 -17.92 -6.80
C VAL A 344 19.12 -17.31 -8.14
N VAL A 345 18.58 -17.88 -9.23
CA VAL A 345 18.77 -17.33 -10.58
C VAL A 345 18.12 -15.95 -10.58
N LYS A 346 18.89 -14.95 -11.01
CA LYS A 346 18.45 -13.56 -11.23
C LYS A 346 17.00 -13.51 -11.70
N THR A 347 16.12 -12.87 -10.93
CA THR A 347 14.79 -12.48 -11.40
C THR A 347 14.97 -11.27 -12.30
N THR A 348 14.19 -11.18 -13.38
CA THR A 348 14.09 -9.94 -14.17
C THR A 348 13.01 -9.01 -13.62
N ASP A 349 12.24 -9.49 -12.64
CA ASP A 349 11.08 -8.81 -12.12
C ASP A 349 11.45 -7.97 -10.91
N ILE A 350 10.80 -6.81 -10.82
CA ILE A 350 10.90 -5.90 -9.68
C ILE A 350 10.46 -6.64 -8.42
N GLN A 351 11.32 -6.64 -7.40
CA GLN A 351 11.02 -7.26 -6.12
C GLN A 351 10.56 -6.20 -5.14
N TYR A 352 11.27 -5.08 -5.01
CA TYR A 352 10.98 -4.08 -4.00
C TYR A 352 10.62 -2.73 -4.60
N THR A 353 9.56 -2.11 -4.09
CA THR A 353 9.10 -0.80 -4.55
C THR A 353 8.98 0.16 -3.36
N PHE A 354 9.67 1.30 -3.45
CA PHE A 354 9.71 2.35 -2.44
C PHE A 354 9.17 3.64 -3.04
N LYS A 355 8.07 4.15 -2.47
CA LYS A 355 7.41 5.38 -2.92
C LYS A 355 7.22 6.38 -1.80
N ASN A 356 7.52 7.66 -2.01
CA ASN A 356 7.13 8.73 -1.08
C ASN A 356 7.72 8.55 0.34
N ASN A 357 8.88 7.89 0.46
CA ASN A 357 9.50 7.62 1.76
C ASN A 357 10.51 8.71 2.13
N ILE A 358 10.76 8.84 3.44
CA ILE A 358 11.76 9.75 4.00
C ILE A 358 12.83 8.96 4.72
N ALA A 359 14.09 9.18 4.39
CA ALA A 359 15.23 8.76 5.20
C ALA A 359 16.00 10.00 5.68
N ALA A 360 16.04 10.27 6.98
CA ALA A 360 16.67 11.49 7.49
C ALA A 360 17.52 11.28 8.73
N LYS A 361 18.70 11.92 8.83
CA LYS A 361 19.51 11.90 10.07
C LYS A 361 19.91 10.50 10.56
N ASN A 362 19.86 9.49 9.68
CA ASN A 362 20.36 8.17 10.03
C ASN A 362 21.90 8.22 10.09
N ARG A 363 22.50 7.47 11.02
CA ARG A 363 23.96 7.44 11.17
C ARG A 363 24.65 6.93 9.91
N GLY A 364 24.06 5.94 9.27
CA GLY A 364 24.47 5.32 8.02
C GLY A 364 23.70 5.88 6.82
N ASN A 365 23.50 5.05 5.81
CA ASN A 365 22.87 5.47 4.56
C ASN A 365 21.35 5.64 4.73
N GLY A 366 20.74 6.52 3.94
CA GLY A 366 19.30 6.68 3.89
C GLY A 366 18.63 5.47 3.27
N PHE A 367 18.94 5.18 2.00
CA PHE A 367 18.49 4.01 1.27
C PHE A 367 19.71 3.18 0.84
N ASP A 368 19.84 1.97 1.38
CA ASP A 368 20.95 1.05 1.08
C ASP A 368 20.43 -0.28 0.53
N GLN A 369 20.89 -0.63 -0.66
CA GLN A 369 20.61 -1.94 -1.25
C GLN A 369 21.10 -3.11 -0.37
N ASN A 370 22.13 -2.91 0.45
CA ASN A 370 22.70 -3.90 1.36
C ASN A 370 23.11 -5.22 0.67
N THR A 371 23.93 -5.14 -0.39
CA THR A 371 24.51 -6.30 -1.07
C THR A 371 26.01 -6.47 -0.78
N SER A 372 26.64 -7.49 -1.36
CA SER A 372 28.10 -7.58 -1.45
C SER A 372 28.53 -8.35 -2.69
N ALA A 373 29.82 -8.33 -3.01
CA ALA A 373 30.47 -9.00 -4.15
C ALA A 373 30.16 -10.50 -4.35
N THR A 374 29.45 -11.14 -3.42
CA THR A 374 29.17 -12.58 -3.43
C THR A 374 27.67 -12.90 -3.36
N TRP A 375 26.79 -11.91 -3.42
CA TRP A 375 25.33 -12.06 -3.33
C TRP A 375 24.65 -11.45 -4.54
N TYR A 376 23.53 -12.03 -4.99
CA TYR A 376 22.80 -11.43 -6.11
C TYR A 376 22.02 -10.21 -5.63
N SER A 377 21.98 -9.16 -6.44
CA SER A 377 21.16 -7.98 -6.19
C SER A 377 19.66 -8.31 -6.26
N SER A 378 18.89 -7.76 -5.33
CA SER A 378 17.43 -7.59 -5.49
C SER A 378 17.13 -6.43 -6.45
N ILE A 379 16.05 -6.48 -7.22
CA ILE A 379 15.67 -5.37 -8.13
C ILE A 379 14.72 -4.41 -7.40
N HIS A 380 15.04 -3.11 -7.47
CA HIS A 380 14.37 -2.07 -6.72
C HIS A 380 13.81 -0.97 -7.63
N ASN A 381 12.60 -0.54 -7.31
CA ASN A 381 12.00 0.69 -7.79
C ASN A 381 11.99 1.72 -6.68
N MET A 382 12.64 2.86 -6.89
CA MET A 382 12.74 3.98 -5.96
C MET A 382 12.11 5.20 -6.63
N TYR A 383 10.90 5.54 -6.21
CA TYR A 383 10.13 6.66 -6.76
C TYR A 383 9.85 7.71 -5.71
N ASN A 384 10.08 8.98 -6.01
CA ASN A 384 9.62 10.06 -5.16
C ASN A 384 10.06 9.89 -3.69
N ASN A 385 11.31 9.51 -3.41
CA ASN A 385 11.80 9.40 -2.03
C ASN A 385 12.67 10.61 -1.69
N PHE A 386 12.73 10.97 -0.40
CA PHE A 386 13.56 12.06 0.10
C PHE A 386 14.61 11.56 1.09
N ALA A 387 15.89 11.83 0.80
CA ALA A 387 17.01 11.50 1.69
C ALA A 387 17.73 12.76 2.19
N PHE A 388 17.69 13.01 3.49
CA PHE A 388 18.21 14.24 4.09
C PHE A 388 19.21 13.98 5.22
N ASP A 389 20.45 14.48 5.06
CA ASP A 389 21.46 14.49 6.13
C ASP A 389 21.70 13.11 6.77
N ASN A 390 21.86 12.09 5.90
CA ASN A 390 22.38 10.77 6.26
C ASN A 390 23.88 10.69 5.89
N ASP A 391 24.54 9.54 6.10
CA ASP A 391 25.88 9.34 5.52
C ASP A 391 25.82 9.43 3.99
N LYS A 392 24.98 8.62 3.35
CA LYS A 392 24.67 8.73 1.92
C LYS A 392 23.17 8.75 1.72
N GLY A 393 22.70 9.44 0.68
CA GLY A 393 21.27 9.43 0.35
C GLY A 393 20.83 8.07 -0.17
N PHE A 394 21.38 7.68 -1.33
CA PHE A 394 21.04 6.43 -2.03
C PHE A 394 22.31 5.65 -2.40
N LYS A 395 22.41 4.37 -2.01
CA LYS A 395 23.56 3.51 -2.32
C LYS A 395 23.13 2.21 -2.99
N PHE A 396 23.53 2.02 -4.26
CA PHE A 396 23.02 0.92 -5.10
C PHE A 396 24.05 0.33 -6.07
N ASP A 397 23.77 -0.93 -6.43
CA ASP A 397 24.39 -1.82 -7.42
C ASP A 397 25.87 -2.12 -7.22
N TYR A 398 26.30 -2.28 -5.96
CA TYR A 398 27.68 -2.59 -5.60
C TYR A 398 27.98 -4.09 -5.45
N ASP A 399 27.15 -4.95 -6.05
CA ASP A 399 27.47 -6.36 -6.28
C ASP A 399 28.47 -6.49 -7.45
N THR A 400 29.45 -7.39 -7.31
CA THR A 400 30.43 -7.71 -8.36
C THR A 400 30.34 -9.15 -8.85
N LYS A 401 29.45 -9.97 -8.28
CA LYS A 401 29.32 -11.41 -8.58
C LYS A 401 28.84 -11.67 -9.99
N ASN A 402 28.11 -10.76 -10.63
CA ASN A 402 27.83 -10.83 -12.05
C ASN A 402 27.55 -9.44 -12.64
N ASN A 403 28.49 -8.96 -13.46
CA ASN A 403 28.45 -7.73 -14.28
C ASN A 403 27.38 -7.77 -15.40
N THR A 404 26.16 -8.18 -15.08
CA THR A 404 25.03 -8.25 -16.01
C THR A 404 23.78 -7.63 -15.38
N LYS A 405 23.73 -6.29 -15.47
CA LYS A 405 22.58 -5.37 -15.32
C LYS A 405 21.56 -5.70 -14.22
N SER A 406 21.73 -5.18 -13.01
CA SER A 406 20.62 -5.05 -12.07
C SER A 406 19.79 -3.84 -12.54
N GLU A 407 18.61 -4.06 -13.12
CA GLU A 407 17.77 -2.96 -13.66
C GLU A 407 17.02 -2.22 -12.53
N HIS A 408 17.77 -1.71 -11.55
CA HIS A 408 17.20 -0.80 -10.56
C HIS A 408 16.64 0.43 -11.26
N VAL A 409 15.50 0.94 -10.78
CA VAL A 409 14.89 2.17 -11.29
C VAL A 409 14.85 3.19 -10.16
N LEU A 410 15.57 4.29 -10.32
CA LEU A 410 15.59 5.42 -9.41
C LEU A 410 15.07 6.64 -10.19
N GLN A 411 13.86 7.11 -9.86
CA GLN A 411 13.24 8.27 -10.51
C GLN A 411 12.54 9.19 -9.50
N ASN A 412 12.52 10.49 -9.78
CA ASN A 412 11.86 11.53 -8.98
C ASN A 412 12.37 11.65 -7.53
N ASN A 413 13.53 11.09 -7.19
CA ASN A 413 14.05 11.14 -5.82
C ASN A 413 14.78 12.46 -5.57
N ALA A 414 14.66 12.97 -4.34
CA ALA A 414 15.41 14.12 -3.86
C ALA A 414 16.39 13.70 -2.77
N ALA A 415 17.59 14.26 -2.79
CA ALA A 415 18.59 14.09 -1.75
C ALA A 415 19.32 15.41 -1.51
N LEU A 416 19.53 15.74 -0.23
CA LEU A 416 20.17 16.98 0.21
C LEU A 416 20.99 16.76 1.48
N ASP A 417 22.16 17.40 1.56
CA ASP A 417 23.03 17.47 2.73
C ASP A 417 23.55 16.11 3.27
N ASN A 418 23.55 15.05 2.45
CA ASN A 418 24.11 13.75 2.87
C ASN A 418 25.65 13.79 2.89
N SER A 419 26.28 13.42 4.01
CA SER A 419 27.67 13.80 4.31
C SER A 419 28.74 13.21 3.38
N SER A 420 28.52 12.00 2.91
CA SER A 420 29.36 11.26 1.97
C SER A 420 28.79 11.21 0.55
N GLY A 421 27.68 11.93 0.31
CA GLY A 421 27.10 12.10 -1.02
C GLY A 421 25.61 11.74 -1.09
N ASP A 422 24.88 12.47 -1.93
CA ASP A 422 23.45 12.24 -2.17
C ASP A 422 23.16 10.91 -2.86
N GLN A 423 24.13 10.40 -3.63
CA GLN A 423 24.08 9.05 -4.20
C GLN A 423 25.48 8.44 -4.30
N GLU A 424 25.52 7.11 -4.28
CA GLU A 424 26.66 6.29 -4.65
C GLU A 424 26.18 5.10 -5.49
N LEU A 425 26.21 5.28 -6.81
CA LEU A 425 25.78 4.30 -7.80
C LEU A 425 26.99 3.67 -8.49
N TYR A 426 27.06 2.34 -8.53
CA TYR A 426 28.26 1.61 -8.95
C TYR A 426 28.27 1.15 -10.41
N THR A 427 27.13 1.20 -11.11
CA THR A 427 27.04 0.82 -12.53
C THR A 427 26.15 1.76 -13.33
N ASP A 428 26.42 1.83 -14.64
CA ASP A 428 25.61 2.58 -15.60
C ASP A 428 24.32 1.83 -16.02
N THR A 429 24.00 0.70 -15.37
CA THR A 429 22.87 -0.16 -15.74
C THR A 429 21.60 0.16 -14.98
N ILE A 430 21.71 0.97 -13.93
CA ILE A 430 20.61 1.56 -13.19
C ILE A 430 19.88 2.56 -14.09
N ILE A 431 18.56 2.45 -14.18
CA ILE A 431 17.70 3.49 -14.77
C ILE A 431 17.62 4.62 -13.73
N ASN A 432 18.53 5.58 -13.86
CA ASN A 432 18.70 6.71 -12.96
C ASN A 432 18.37 8.00 -13.71
N SER A 433 17.16 8.53 -13.53
CA SER A 433 16.68 9.71 -14.28
C SER A 433 15.73 10.55 -13.44
N TYR A 434 15.67 11.86 -13.69
CA TYR A 434 14.79 12.78 -12.96
C TYR A 434 14.97 12.73 -11.44
N ASN A 435 16.20 12.54 -10.94
CA ASN A 435 16.51 12.69 -9.52
C ASN A 435 17.22 14.03 -9.30
N SER A 436 17.20 14.58 -8.08
CA SER A 436 17.81 15.89 -7.78
C SER A 436 19.29 15.99 -8.19
N TRP A 437 20.01 14.87 -8.25
CA TRP A 437 21.42 14.80 -8.66
C TRP A 437 21.67 14.65 -10.17
N ASN A 438 20.63 14.54 -11.01
CA ASN A 438 20.79 14.34 -12.46
C ASN A 438 19.80 15.12 -13.35
N THR A 439 18.94 15.97 -12.77
CA THR A 439 18.06 16.87 -13.52
C THR A 439 18.76 18.14 -14.02
N GLY A 440 19.91 18.47 -13.45
CA GLY A 440 20.60 19.76 -13.69
C GLY A 440 20.09 20.90 -12.81
N ILE A 441 19.08 20.64 -11.97
CA ILE A 441 18.61 21.53 -10.90
C ILE A 441 19.63 21.52 -9.75
N THR A 442 19.86 22.68 -9.14
CA THR A 442 20.67 22.77 -7.93
C THR A 442 19.75 22.79 -6.72
N ILE A 443 19.57 21.64 -6.09
CA ILE A 443 18.80 21.51 -4.86
C ILE A 443 19.48 22.27 -3.70
N THR A 444 18.70 23.02 -2.94
CA THR A 444 19.16 23.77 -1.78
C THR A 444 18.12 23.72 -0.66
N SER A 445 18.47 24.25 0.52
CA SER A 445 17.50 24.42 1.60
C SER A 445 16.37 25.41 1.29
N ALA A 446 16.52 26.27 0.28
CA ALA A 446 15.48 27.21 -0.13
C ALA A 446 14.34 26.54 -0.92
N ASP A 447 14.57 25.33 -1.42
CA ASP A 447 13.57 24.53 -2.13
C ASP A 447 12.52 23.92 -1.21
N PHE A 448 12.73 23.99 0.11
CA PHE A 448 11.88 23.35 1.10
C PHE A 448 11.24 24.37 2.02
N GLU A 449 9.97 24.17 2.36
CA GLU A 449 9.28 24.96 3.39
C GLU A 449 9.98 24.82 4.75
N SER A 450 10.43 23.60 5.06
CA SER A 450 11.21 23.32 6.26
C SER A 450 12.14 22.12 6.08
N LEU A 451 13.30 22.19 6.73
CA LEU A 451 14.22 21.06 6.96
C LEU A 451 14.41 20.78 8.46
N GLN A 452 13.46 21.25 9.30
CA GLN A 452 13.44 20.94 10.73
C GLN A 452 12.97 19.50 10.96
N TYR A 453 13.92 18.55 10.92
CA TYR A 453 13.65 17.11 11.06
C TYR A 453 12.92 16.73 12.36
N THR A 454 12.97 17.57 13.39
CA THR A 454 12.28 17.32 14.67
C THR A 454 10.75 17.19 14.51
N GLN A 455 10.19 17.69 13.40
CA GLN A 455 8.78 17.49 13.05
C GLN A 455 8.42 16.00 12.81
N LEU A 456 9.38 15.15 12.41
CA LEU A 456 9.16 13.71 12.18
C LEU A 456 8.76 12.96 13.46
N PHE A 457 9.18 13.48 14.63
CA PHE A 457 8.80 12.97 15.95
C PHE A 457 7.39 13.39 16.40
N GLY A 458 6.67 14.19 15.60
CA GLY A 458 5.33 14.66 15.92
C GLY A 458 4.38 13.52 16.28
N ALA A 459 3.36 13.81 17.08
CA ALA A 459 2.31 12.84 17.35
C ALA A 459 1.55 12.52 16.06
N ARG A 460 1.18 11.25 15.87
CA ARG A 460 0.22 10.85 14.83
C ARG A 460 -1.11 11.57 15.02
N GLN A 461 -1.87 11.67 13.93
CA GLN A 461 -3.23 12.16 13.98
C GLN A 461 -4.15 11.17 14.71
N ALA A 462 -5.38 11.59 15.01
CA ALA A 462 -6.34 10.79 15.78
C ALA A 462 -6.74 9.46 15.10
N ASP A 463 -6.67 9.41 13.76
CA ASP A 463 -6.88 8.22 12.93
C ASP A 463 -5.60 7.39 12.74
N SER A 464 -4.53 7.71 13.47
CA SER A 464 -3.18 7.14 13.35
C SER A 464 -2.41 7.54 12.09
N SER A 465 -2.93 8.41 11.22
CA SER A 465 -2.15 8.91 10.08
C SER A 465 -0.87 9.63 10.56
N LEU A 466 0.10 9.75 9.65
CA LEU A 466 1.33 10.48 9.92
C LEU A 466 1.06 11.94 10.37
N PRO A 467 1.95 12.52 11.19
CA PRO A 467 1.85 13.92 11.59
C PRO A 467 1.78 14.86 10.38
N VAL A 468 0.99 15.93 10.49
CA VAL A 468 1.05 17.05 9.53
C VAL A 468 2.32 17.84 9.83
N LEU A 469 3.17 18.00 8.82
CA LEU A 469 4.45 18.67 8.93
C LEU A 469 4.76 19.45 7.64
N THR A 470 5.78 20.30 7.72
CA THR A 470 6.36 21.04 6.58
C THR A 470 7.75 20.54 6.23
N PHE A 471 8.31 19.61 7.01
CA PHE A 471 9.60 18.99 6.74
C PHE A 471 9.58 18.25 5.40
N GLY A 472 10.49 18.62 4.48
CA GLY A 472 10.61 17.97 3.18
C GLY A 472 9.52 18.34 2.17
N HIS A 473 8.55 19.18 2.55
CA HIS A 473 7.61 19.79 1.59
C HIS A 473 8.32 20.88 0.80
N LEU A 474 8.03 20.97 -0.49
CA LEU A 474 8.62 21.96 -1.38
C LEU A 474 8.06 23.36 -1.10
N ALA A 475 8.95 24.35 -1.03
CA ALA A 475 8.55 25.75 -0.92
C ALA A 475 7.89 26.23 -2.21
N THR A 476 6.97 27.20 -2.09
CA THR A 476 6.35 27.84 -3.25
C THR A 476 7.42 28.41 -4.19
N GLY A 477 7.38 28.00 -5.46
CA GLY A 477 8.33 28.43 -6.48
C GLY A 477 9.66 27.67 -6.49
N SER A 478 9.79 26.57 -5.73
CA SER A 478 10.90 25.64 -5.88
C SER A 478 10.95 25.10 -7.32
N ASP A 479 12.15 24.97 -7.85
CA ASP A 479 12.39 24.38 -9.17
C ASP A 479 12.35 22.84 -9.17
N LEU A 480 12.09 22.24 -8.00
CA LEU A 480 11.77 20.81 -7.85
C LEU A 480 10.29 20.48 -8.14
N ILE A 481 9.44 21.51 -8.24
CA ILE A 481 8.02 21.36 -8.61
C ILE A 481 7.90 21.10 -10.11
N ASP A 482 7.01 20.18 -10.52
CA ASP A 482 6.81 19.80 -11.93
C ASP A 482 8.10 19.33 -12.65
N ALA A 483 9.11 18.87 -11.90
CA ALA A 483 10.44 18.56 -12.42
C ALA A 483 10.72 17.06 -12.63
N GLY A 484 9.76 16.19 -12.27
CA GLY A 484 9.84 14.75 -12.38
C GLY A 484 9.31 14.20 -13.70
N THR A 485 9.15 12.87 -13.74
CA THR A 485 8.50 12.12 -14.83
C THR A 485 7.38 11.26 -14.27
N ASP A 486 6.31 11.05 -15.04
CA ASP A 486 5.21 10.19 -14.61
C ASP A 486 5.71 8.74 -14.37
N VAL A 487 5.55 8.27 -13.14
CA VAL A 487 5.90 6.93 -12.64
C VAL A 487 4.67 6.18 -12.10
N GLY A 488 3.47 6.65 -12.43
CA GLY A 488 2.21 6.08 -11.94
C GLY A 488 1.90 6.40 -10.47
N ILE A 489 2.43 7.50 -9.95
CA ILE A 489 2.04 8.13 -8.67
C ILE A 489 1.18 9.34 -9.01
N ALA A 490 0.08 9.56 -8.30
CA ALA A 490 -0.75 10.74 -8.53
C ALA A 490 0.04 12.02 -8.22
N PHE A 491 -0.02 13.00 -9.11
CA PHE A 491 0.68 14.27 -9.00
C PHE A 491 -0.22 15.44 -9.40
N ASN A 492 0.22 16.65 -9.08
CA ASN A 492 -0.43 17.91 -9.41
C ASN A 492 0.36 18.62 -10.51
N GLY A 493 -0.24 19.60 -11.18
CA GLY A 493 0.48 20.39 -12.18
C GLY A 493 0.77 19.64 -13.49
N GLY A 494 1.94 19.89 -14.08
CA GLY A 494 2.37 19.35 -15.35
C GLY A 494 3.19 18.05 -15.28
N ALA A 495 3.83 17.76 -14.14
CA ALA A 495 4.59 16.53 -13.90
C ALA A 495 4.76 16.29 -12.38
N PRO A 496 5.15 15.08 -11.94
CA PRO A 496 5.43 14.85 -10.52
C PRO A 496 6.52 15.76 -9.97
N ASP A 497 6.35 16.18 -8.72
CA ASP A 497 7.41 16.88 -8.00
C ASP A 497 8.56 15.93 -7.66
N LEU A 498 9.76 16.46 -7.44
CA LEU A 498 10.88 15.68 -6.92
C LEU A 498 10.78 15.56 -5.39
N GLY A 499 11.06 14.36 -4.87
CA GLY A 499 11.04 14.09 -3.44
C GLY A 499 9.75 13.44 -2.95
N ALA A 500 9.57 13.41 -1.63
CA ALA A 500 8.57 12.57 -0.96
C ALA A 500 7.15 13.11 -1.00
N PHE A 501 6.97 14.41 -1.19
CA PHE A 501 5.68 15.08 -1.11
C PHE A 501 5.40 15.84 -2.38
N GLU A 502 4.19 15.63 -2.89
CA GLU A 502 3.64 16.44 -3.96
C GLU A 502 3.17 17.78 -3.40
N SER A 503 3.55 18.88 -4.04
CA SER A 503 3.06 20.22 -3.73
C SER A 503 1.60 20.36 -4.19
N THR A 504 0.84 21.19 -3.48
CA THR A 504 -0.50 21.57 -3.96
C THR A 504 -0.35 22.42 -5.22
N ASP A 505 -1.17 22.20 -6.25
CA ASP A 505 -1.10 22.95 -7.50
C ASP A 505 -1.30 24.46 -7.26
N THR A 506 -0.21 25.22 -7.10
CA THR A 506 -0.25 26.67 -6.79
C THR A 506 -0.58 27.55 -7.99
N VAL A 507 -0.83 26.94 -9.16
CA VAL A 507 -1.11 27.65 -10.41
C VAL A 507 -2.59 27.95 -10.51
N LEU A 508 -2.95 29.18 -10.88
CA LEU A 508 -4.34 29.49 -11.21
C LEU A 508 -4.79 28.65 -12.41
N LEU A 509 -6.00 28.11 -12.32
CA LEU A 509 -6.68 27.51 -13.46
C LEU A 509 -7.10 28.65 -14.42
N ILE A 510 -6.61 28.62 -15.66
CA ILE A 510 -6.80 29.65 -16.69
C ILE A 510 -7.42 29.00 -17.94
N LEU A 511 -8.43 29.64 -18.52
CA LEU A 511 -8.95 29.29 -19.84
C LEU A 511 -7.92 29.64 -20.92
N GLU A 512 -7.40 28.64 -21.63
CA GLU A 512 -6.44 28.83 -22.72
C GLU A 512 -7.15 29.09 -24.05
N SER A 513 -8.21 28.34 -24.33
CA SER A 513 -8.99 28.49 -25.55
C SER A 513 -10.42 28.00 -25.35
N ALA A 514 -11.31 28.43 -26.24
CA ALA A 514 -12.65 27.88 -26.36
C ALA A 514 -13.01 27.72 -27.84
N GLU A 515 -13.79 26.69 -28.16
CA GLU A 515 -14.23 26.37 -29.52
C GLU A 515 -15.69 25.97 -29.54
N LEU A 516 -16.37 26.21 -30.67
CA LEU A 516 -17.75 25.82 -30.93
C LEU A 516 -17.83 25.22 -32.34
N GLY A 517 -18.59 24.13 -32.51
CA GLY A 517 -18.73 23.48 -33.82
C GLY A 517 -17.55 22.61 -34.23
N THR A 518 -16.64 22.28 -33.29
CA THR A 518 -15.55 21.31 -33.51
C THR A 518 -16.07 19.87 -33.43
N PHE A 519 -17.00 19.61 -32.51
CA PHE A 519 -17.61 18.29 -32.30
C PHE A 519 -19.12 18.30 -32.57
N ASP A 520 -19.80 19.37 -32.16
CA ASP A 520 -21.25 19.52 -32.16
C ASP A 520 -21.59 21.03 -32.20
N ASP A 521 -22.74 21.41 -32.76
CA ASP A 521 -23.21 22.80 -32.85
C ASP A 521 -23.97 23.30 -31.61
N SER A 522 -24.13 22.44 -30.61
CA SER A 522 -24.74 22.70 -29.31
C SER A 522 -23.76 22.60 -28.13
N ILE A 523 -22.46 22.40 -28.37
CA ILE A 523 -21.44 22.27 -27.31
C ILE A 523 -20.30 23.26 -27.52
N VAL A 524 -20.05 24.09 -26.51
CA VAL A 524 -18.81 24.87 -26.40
C VAL A 524 -17.79 24.04 -25.63
N VAL A 525 -16.62 23.84 -26.23
CA VAL A 525 -15.47 23.17 -25.61
C VAL A 525 -14.50 24.22 -25.11
N MET A 526 -14.08 24.11 -23.84
CA MET A 526 -13.18 25.04 -23.16
C MET A 526 -11.93 24.31 -22.72
N LEU A 527 -10.76 24.69 -23.23
CA LEU A 527 -9.48 24.11 -22.82
C LEU A 527 -8.86 24.96 -21.71
N PHE A 528 -8.49 24.31 -20.61
CA PHE A 528 -7.81 24.94 -19.49
C PHE A 528 -6.33 24.55 -19.47
N ASN A 529 -5.49 25.38 -18.86
CA ASN A 529 -4.06 25.12 -18.70
C ASN A 529 -3.76 23.95 -17.73
N ARG A 530 -4.77 23.49 -16.97
CA ARG A 530 -4.73 22.43 -15.97
C ARG A 530 -6.09 21.73 -15.89
N GLU A 531 -6.16 20.56 -15.26
CA GLU A 531 -7.41 19.82 -15.02
C GLU A 531 -8.30 20.54 -13.98
N PRO A 532 -9.53 20.96 -14.34
CA PRO A 532 -10.51 21.45 -13.39
C PRO A 532 -11.04 20.32 -12.49
N ASN A 533 -11.28 20.65 -11.22
CA ASN A 533 -11.84 19.72 -10.25
C ASN A 533 -13.34 19.48 -10.52
N ALA A 534 -13.69 18.23 -10.87
CA ALA A 534 -15.06 17.81 -11.13
C ALA A 534 -16.01 17.91 -9.91
N ASP A 535 -15.47 17.98 -8.69
CA ASP A 535 -16.26 18.20 -7.46
C ASP A 535 -16.51 19.68 -7.15
N SER A 536 -15.91 20.60 -7.94
CA SER A 536 -16.06 22.05 -7.78
C SER A 536 -16.28 22.72 -9.13
N ILE A 537 -17.49 22.53 -9.66
CA ILE A 537 -17.95 23.12 -10.91
C ILE A 537 -19.21 23.97 -10.65
N PRO A 538 -19.26 25.21 -11.18
CA PRO A 538 -20.38 26.12 -10.99
C PRO A 538 -21.62 25.60 -11.72
N LEU A 539 -22.79 26.13 -11.35
CA LEU A 539 -23.97 26.02 -12.20
C LEU A 539 -23.74 26.74 -13.54
N GLU A 540 -24.43 26.29 -14.58
CA GLU A 540 -24.40 26.85 -15.94
C GLU A 540 -24.72 28.36 -15.98
N THR A 541 -25.50 28.83 -15.01
CA THR A 541 -25.81 30.26 -14.81
C THR A 541 -24.60 31.15 -14.46
N ALA A 542 -23.44 30.57 -14.11
CA ALA A 542 -22.19 31.30 -13.97
C ALA A 542 -21.62 31.78 -15.32
N PHE A 543 -22.09 31.19 -16.43
CA PHE A 543 -21.74 31.61 -17.78
C PHE A 543 -22.82 32.53 -18.34
N ASN A 544 -22.40 33.62 -18.98
CA ASN A 544 -23.28 34.49 -19.74
C ASN A 544 -22.89 34.41 -21.22
N LEU A 545 -23.79 33.84 -22.02
CA LEU A 545 -23.56 33.60 -23.44
C LEU A 545 -24.41 34.56 -24.26
N THR A 546 -23.79 35.28 -25.20
CA THR A 546 -24.55 36.19 -26.09
C THR A 546 -24.19 36.03 -27.56
N GLN A 547 -25.22 36.06 -28.41
CA GLN A 547 -25.14 36.13 -29.87
C GLN A 547 -25.67 37.49 -30.31
N GLY A 548 -24.80 38.37 -30.81
CA GLY A 548 -25.20 39.71 -31.26
C GLY A 548 -25.93 40.52 -30.17
N GLY A 549 -25.59 40.31 -28.90
CA GLY A 549 -26.23 40.94 -27.74
C GLY A 549 -27.50 40.26 -27.22
N THR A 550 -27.94 39.15 -27.82
CA THR A 550 -29.06 38.34 -27.34
C THR A 550 -28.55 37.15 -26.54
N SER A 551 -29.14 36.87 -25.38
CA SER A 551 -28.73 35.73 -24.54
C SER A 551 -29.01 34.39 -25.22
N VAL A 552 -28.07 33.45 -25.09
CA VAL A 552 -28.19 32.05 -25.52
C VAL A 552 -28.31 31.18 -24.27
N GLY A 553 -29.29 30.29 -24.25
CA GLY A 553 -29.56 29.40 -23.12
C GLY A 553 -28.56 28.26 -22.98
N GLN A 554 -28.33 27.81 -21.76
CA GLN A 554 -27.38 26.78 -21.37
C GLN A 554 -28.10 25.66 -20.60
N ASP A 555 -27.74 24.42 -20.88
CA ASP A 555 -28.34 23.23 -20.25
C ASP A 555 -27.47 22.69 -19.12
N SER A 556 -26.17 22.49 -19.38
CA SER A 556 -25.26 21.91 -18.39
C SER A 556 -23.80 22.28 -18.63
N PHE A 557 -23.00 22.26 -17.55
CA PHE A 557 -21.56 22.35 -17.60
C PHE A 557 -20.93 21.16 -16.89
N TYR A 558 -19.98 20.50 -17.54
CA TYR A 558 -19.19 19.42 -16.94
C TYR A 558 -17.74 19.48 -17.43
N VAL A 559 -16.84 18.80 -16.73
CA VAL A 559 -15.41 18.75 -17.06
C VAL A 559 -14.94 17.31 -17.21
N HIS A 560 -13.93 17.13 -18.05
CA HIS A 560 -13.18 15.88 -18.17
C HIS A 560 -11.74 16.21 -18.52
N ARG A 561 -10.79 15.82 -17.65
CA ARG A 561 -9.39 16.22 -17.75
C ARG A 561 -9.27 17.74 -17.82
N ASP A 562 -8.39 18.26 -18.65
CA ASP A 562 -8.17 19.70 -18.92
C ASP A 562 -9.30 20.39 -19.70
N THR A 563 -10.42 19.71 -19.96
CA THR A 563 -11.47 20.20 -20.86
C THR A 563 -12.81 20.39 -20.15
N GLY A 564 -13.41 21.58 -20.30
CA GLY A 564 -14.78 21.88 -19.93
C GLY A 564 -15.73 21.82 -21.13
N PHE A 565 -16.94 21.35 -20.89
CA PHE A 565 -18.00 21.19 -21.87
C PHE A 565 -19.23 21.94 -21.39
N LEU A 566 -19.63 22.98 -22.13
CA LEU A 566 -20.84 23.75 -21.87
C LEU A 566 -21.86 23.43 -22.96
N ALA A 567 -22.92 22.71 -22.57
CA ALA A 567 -24.03 22.37 -23.44
C ALA A 567 -25.02 23.54 -23.54
N LEU A 568 -25.49 23.81 -24.75
CA LEU A 568 -26.48 24.85 -25.06
C LEU A 568 -27.87 24.25 -25.14
N ASP A 569 -28.90 25.03 -24.80
CA ASP A 569 -30.31 24.60 -24.90
C ASP A 569 -30.75 24.25 -26.33
N SER A 570 -30.03 24.77 -27.32
CA SER A 570 -30.31 24.53 -28.74
C SER A 570 -29.05 24.70 -29.59
N ALA A 571 -28.95 23.88 -30.63
CA ALA A 571 -27.95 23.99 -31.69
C ALA A 571 -27.94 25.40 -32.33
N LEU A 572 -26.74 25.90 -32.61
CA LEU A 572 -26.54 27.19 -33.29
C LEU A 572 -26.27 26.99 -34.77
N SER A 573 -26.68 27.93 -35.62
CA SER A 573 -26.33 27.89 -37.04
C SER A 573 -24.82 28.03 -37.28
N THR A 574 -24.29 27.43 -38.34
CA THR A 574 -22.92 27.65 -38.82
C THR A 574 -22.60 29.14 -38.97
N GLY A 575 -21.39 29.53 -38.59
CA GLY A 575 -20.88 30.90 -38.68
C GLY A 575 -21.41 31.82 -37.57
N THR A 576 -22.19 31.29 -36.62
CA THR A 576 -22.64 32.04 -35.46
C THR A 576 -21.44 32.37 -34.56
N ALA A 577 -21.20 33.66 -34.33
CA ALA A 577 -20.26 34.12 -33.31
C ALA A 577 -20.98 34.24 -31.95
N LEU A 578 -20.36 33.66 -30.93
CA LEU A 578 -20.85 33.63 -29.56
C LEU A 578 -19.80 34.30 -28.65
N LEU A 579 -20.26 35.22 -27.81
CA LEU A 579 -19.46 35.77 -26.72
C LEU A 579 -19.72 34.95 -25.46
N ILE A 580 -18.66 34.57 -24.75
CA ILE A 580 -18.72 33.80 -23.51
C ILE A 580 -18.07 34.62 -22.41
N ASP A 581 -18.88 34.95 -21.39
CA ASP A 581 -18.39 35.49 -20.13
C ASP A 581 -18.54 34.44 -19.04
N TYR A 582 -17.59 34.38 -18.12
CA TYR A 582 -17.71 33.62 -16.87
C TYR A 582 -17.61 34.57 -15.69
N THR A 583 -18.61 34.50 -14.82
CA THR A 583 -18.61 35.20 -13.54
C THR A 583 -18.37 34.19 -12.43
N LYS A 584 -17.23 34.33 -11.76
CA LYS A 584 -16.88 33.52 -10.60
C LYS A 584 -17.98 33.54 -9.54
N GLY A 585 -18.50 32.35 -9.21
CA GLY A 585 -19.53 32.10 -8.20
C GLY A 585 -19.09 31.06 -7.17
N ILE A 586 -20.03 30.54 -6.38
CA ILE A 586 -19.78 29.44 -5.43
C ILE A 586 -20.71 28.26 -5.78
N PRO A 587 -20.18 27.07 -6.09
CA PRO A 587 -18.76 26.75 -6.25
C PRO A 587 -18.13 27.45 -7.47
N ALA A 588 -16.84 27.80 -7.39
CA ALA A 588 -16.06 28.32 -8.51
C ALA A 588 -15.40 27.16 -9.27
N ILE A 589 -15.12 27.36 -10.57
CA ILE A 589 -14.19 26.48 -11.29
C ILE A 589 -12.82 26.63 -10.62
N GLN A 590 -12.22 25.53 -10.19
CA GLN A 590 -10.89 25.49 -9.58
C GLN A 590 -10.12 24.26 -10.05
N ASN A 591 -8.78 24.29 -9.98
CA ASN A 591 -7.97 23.10 -10.21
C ASN A 591 -8.11 22.10 -9.04
N LEU A 592 -7.49 20.93 -9.18
CA LEU A 592 -7.42 19.92 -8.11
C LEU A 592 -6.76 20.44 -6.82
N GLY A 593 -5.90 21.46 -6.92
CA GLY A 593 -5.28 22.15 -5.79
C GLY A 593 -6.17 23.18 -5.07
N GLY A 594 -7.39 23.44 -5.53
CA GLY A 594 -8.32 24.40 -4.92
C GLY A 594 -8.10 25.86 -5.33
N PHE A 595 -7.31 26.11 -6.37
CA PHE A 595 -7.07 27.46 -6.90
C PHE A 595 -8.09 27.80 -7.98
N GLU A 596 -8.90 28.81 -7.66
CA GLU A 596 -10.08 29.19 -8.44
C GLU A 596 -9.71 30.01 -9.68
N THR A 597 -10.36 29.72 -10.81
CA THR A 597 -10.31 30.57 -12.00
C THR A 597 -10.92 31.95 -11.73
N LEU A 598 -10.26 33.00 -12.21
CA LEU A 598 -10.77 34.37 -12.19
C LEU A 598 -11.94 34.53 -13.16
N SER A 599 -12.86 35.47 -12.89
CA SER A 599 -13.86 35.85 -13.89
C SER A 599 -13.18 36.32 -15.19
N TRP A 600 -13.75 35.97 -16.34
CA TRP A 600 -13.31 36.45 -17.64
C TRP A 600 -14.50 36.91 -18.47
N SER A 601 -14.25 37.82 -19.42
CA SER A 601 -15.26 38.33 -20.34
C SER A 601 -14.72 38.38 -21.76
N ASP A 602 -15.64 38.48 -22.71
CA ASP A 602 -15.37 38.73 -24.13
C ASP A 602 -14.62 37.60 -24.88
N SER A 603 -14.67 36.36 -24.37
CA SER A 603 -14.14 35.20 -25.09
C SER A 603 -15.04 34.86 -26.27
N THR A 604 -14.57 35.14 -27.49
CA THR A 604 -15.35 34.95 -28.72
C THR A 604 -15.05 33.60 -29.35
N VAL A 605 -16.10 32.82 -29.61
CA VAL A 605 -16.03 31.57 -30.40
C VAL A 605 -16.96 31.66 -31.60
N THR A 606 -16.65 30.95 -32.69
CA THR A 606 -17.51 30.88 -33.88
C THR A 606 -17.88 29.44 -34.13
N ASN A 607 -19.17 29.17 -34.38
CA ASN A 607 -19.62 27.84 -34.80
C ASN A 607 -19.02 27.51 -36.17
N ASN A 608 -18.02 26.63 -36.18
CA ASN A 608 -17.33 26.23 -37.40
C ASN A 608 -17.88 24.94 -38.02
N ILE A 609 -18.97 24.37 -37.49
CA ILE A 609 -19.60 23.19 -38.10
C ILE A 609 -20.16 23.59 -39.47
N SER A 610 -19.84 22.86 -40.54
CA SER A 610 -20.45 23.09 -41.86
C SER A 610 -21.94 22.68 -41.82
N PRO A 611 -22.88 23.40 -42.48
CA PRO A 611 -24.30 23.01 -42.53
C PRO A 611 -24.54 21.70 -43.31
N TYR A 612 -23.48 21.11 -43.87
CA TYR A 612 -23.47 19.78 -44.45
C TYR A 612 -22.16 19.07 -44.03
N GLY A 613 -22.27 18.14 -43.09
CA GLY A 613 -21.38 16.98 -43.02
C GLY A 613 -21.99 15.85 -43.87
N PRO A 614 -21.21 14.89 -44.40
CA PRO A 614 -21.76 13.85 -45.28
C PRO A 614 -22.79 13.01 -44.52
N GLU A 615 -24.03 13.02 -44.98
CA GLU A 615 -25.09 12.15 -44.49
C GLU A 615 -24.80 10.72 -44.96
N LEU A 616 -24.52 9.80 -44.02
CA LEU A 616 -24.37 8.38 -44.35
C LEU A 616 -25.76 7.75 -44.49
N VAL A 617 -26.35 7.82 -45.68
CA VAL A 617 -27.59 7.12 -45.99
C VAL A 617 -27.26 5.65 -46.27
N VAL A 618 -27.63 4.76 -45.35
CA VAL A 618 -27.55 3.30 -45.55
C VAL A 618 -28.90 2.81 -46.07
N ASP A 619 -28.98 2.52 -47.37
CA ASP A 619 -30.17 1.93 -47.98
C ASP A 619 -30.02 0.39 -48.05
N GLY A 620 -30.71 -0.33 -47.17
CA GLY A 620 -30.68 -1.80 -47.11
C GLY A 620 -31.24 -2.38 -45.81
N ALA A 621 -31.93 -3.52 -45.89
CA ALA A 621 -32.60 -4.15 -44.75
C ALA A 621 -31.60 -4.54 -43.63
N MET A 622 -31.80 -3.98 -42.43
CA MET A 622 -30.96 -4.23 -41.26
C MET A 622 -31.37 -5.54 -40.57
N THR A 623 -30.43 -6.48 -40.40
CA THR A 623 -30.58 -7.61 -39.48
C THR A 623 -29.61 -7.47 -38.32
N ASN A 624 -30.15 -7.47 -37.11
CA ASN A 624 -29.42 -7.20 -35.87
C ASN A 624 -28.67 -8.44 -35.38
N THR A 625 -27.34 -8.43 -35.46
CA THR A 625 -26.46 -9.27 -34.63
C THR A 625 -25.24 -8.46 -34.20
N ALA A 626 -25.12 -8.27 -32.88
CA ALA A 626 -23.98 -7.82 -32.09
C ALA A 626 -22.77 -7.18 -32.81
N ASN A 627 -22.64 -5.88 -32.60
CA ASN A 627 -21.40 -5.11 -32.42
C ASN A 627 -20.46 -4.80 -33.59
N TRP A 628 -20.79 -5.04 -34.87
CA TRP A 628 -20.16 -4.31 -35.99
C TRP A 628 -21.12 -4.18 -37.20
N ILE A 629 -21.10 -3.04 -37.89
CA ILE A 629 -21.83 -2.80 -39.14
C ILE A 629 -20.91 -3.14 -40.32
N GLU A 630 -21.20 -4.20 -41.08
CA GLU A 630 -20.60 -4.42 -42.41
C GLU A 630 -21.60 -4.01 -43.50
N GLY A 631 -21.43 -2.79 -44.04
CA GLY A 631 -22.10 -2.35 -45.26
C GLY A 631 -21.23 -2.63 -46.48
N THR A 632 -21.70 -3.43 -47.44
CA THR A 632 -20.88 -3.87 -48.58
C THR A 632 -20.77 -2.86 -49.72
N ASN A 633 -21.40 -1.67 -49.63
CA ASN A 633 -21.22 -0.56 -50.58
C ASN A 633 -21.66 0.77 -49.94
N CYS A 634 -20.76 1.49 -49.25
CA CYS A 634 -20.99 2.88 -48.90
C CYS A 634 -20.52 3.78 -50.05
N THR A 635 -21.43 4.57 -50.62
CA THR A 635 -21.06 5.62 -51.58
C THR A 635 -21.20 6.96 -50.87
N VAL A 636 -20.10 7.71 -50.76
CA VAL A 636 -20.15 9.09 -50.27
C VAL A 636 -20.50 9.98 -51.45
N THR A 637 -21.69 10.58 -51.44
CA THR A 637 -22.02 11.70 -52.31
C THR A 637 -22.10 12.96 -51.46
N GLY A 638 -21.43 14.01 -51.93
CA GLY A 638 -21.14 15.22 -51.16
C GLY A 638 -22.32 16.13 -50.89
#